data_AF-A0AB34CH02-F1
#
_entry.id   AF-A0AB34CH02-F1
#
_cell.length_a   1.000
_cell.length_b   1.000
_cell.length_c   1.000
_cell.angle_alpha   90.00
_cell.angle_beta   90.00
_cell.angle_gamma   90.00
#
_symmetry.space_group_name_H-M   'P 1'
#
loop_
_entity.id
_entity.type
_entity.pdbx_description
1 polymer ?
#
loop_
_entity_poly.entity_id
_entity_poly.type
_entity_poly.pdbx_seq_one_letter_code
_entity_poly.pdbx_strand_id
1 'polypeptide(L)'
;MSDAAFNFQTLNPDVLLDALWDTGIRVESGLTALNSYENRVYQFSDDEKRRYVAKFYRPQRWRAEQIAEEHQYALDLLADEVPIAAPLRLKGETLHSHAGFFFAVFPSLGGRQYETDNEDQMEWVGRFLGRIHQTGRKALFSHRPAIGLDEYLHEPRQALEHSQLVPASLKAGLLQAIDKLGNTLQQQWHTTWQPLRLHGDCHPGNILWRDGPLFVDLDDARNGPAVQDLWMLISGDRQEQRIQWDILLEAYSEFSDFDINELSLIEPLRAMRMVYYLAWVVRRWQDPAFPRAFPWMTDDDFWRRQISLFTEQEKLLQEPPLQLTPQY
;
A
#
# COMPACT_ATOMS: atom_id res chain seq x y z
N MET A 1 26.62 -5.92 3.51
CA MET A 1 27.07 -4.61 4.04
C MET A 1 25.82 -3.77 4.22
N SER A 2 25.46 -3.45 5.47
CA SER A 2 24.27 -2.64 5.76
C SER A 2 24.59 -1.20 5.40
N ASP A 3 24.02 -0.72 4.30
CA ASP A 3 24.14 0.69 3.94
C ASP A 3 23.44 1.51 5.05
N ALA A 4 24.17 2.40 5.72
CA ALA A 4 23.64 3.19 6.83
C ALA A 4 22.44 4.06 6.39
N ALA A 5 22.39 4.41 5.10
CA ALA A 5 21.26 5.08 4.48
C ALA A 5 20.02 4.16 4.40
N PHE A 6 20.19 2.88 4.04
CA PHE A 6 19.09 1.91 3.94
C PHE A 6 18.34 1.72 5.27
N ASN A 7 19.05 1.84 6.41
CA ASN A 7 18.48 1.70 7.75
C ASN A 7 18.08 3.03 8.41
N PHE A 8 18.11 4.15 7.67
CA PHE A 8 17.82 5.50 8.19
C PHE A 8 18.66 5.93 9.40
N GLN A 9 19.79 5.27 9.68
CA GLN A 9 20.60 5.57 10.87
C GLN A 9 21.23 6.96 10.81
N THR A 10 21.43 7.49 9.59
CA THR A 10 22.02 8.80 9.34
C THR A 10 20.97 9.93 9.24
N LEU A 11 19.67 9.61 9.24
CA LEU A 11 18.60 10.60 9.13
C LEU A 11 18.26 11.18 10.51
N ASN A 12 19.17 12.01 11.03
CA ASN A 12 19.02 12.70 12.30
C ASN A 12 18.26 14.04 12.15
N PRO A 13 17.84 14.70 13.24
CA PRO A 13 17.10 15.96 13.18
C PRO A 13 17.82 17.08 12.41
N ASP A 14 19.14 17.17 12.48
CA ASP A 14 19.91 18.20 11.76
C ASP A 14 19.80 17.99 10.24
N VAL A 15 19.95 16.74 9.78
CA VAL A 15 19.77 16.37 8.37
C VAL A 15 18.35 16.67 7.88
N LEU A 16 17.32 16.46 8.73
CA LEU A 16 15.94 16.79 8.38
C LEU A 16 15.75 18.31 8.21
N LEU A 17 16.30 19.10 9.13
CA LEU A 17 16.22 20.55 9.10
C LEU A 17 16.94 21.14 7.89
N ASP A 18 18.16 20.67 7.60
CA ASP A 18 18.95 21.10 6.44
C ASP A 18 18.23 20.74 5.14
N ALA A 19 17.70 19.52 5.03
CA ALA A 19 16.90 19.09 3.87
C ALA A 19 15.68 19.99 3.64
N LEU A 20 14.91 20.30 4.69
CA LEU A 20 13.74 21.18 4.57
C LEU A 20 14.14 22.63 4.26
N TRP A 21 15.23 23.11 4.84
CA TRP A 21 15.77 24.43 4.55
C TRP A 21 16.13 24.61 3.08
N ASP A 22 16.71 23.57 2.47
CA ASP A 22 17.07 23.52 1.05
C ASP A 22 15.85 23.59 0.12
N THR A 23 14.64 23.25 0.59
CA THR A 23 13.40 23.44 -0.18
C THR A 23 12.87 24.88 -0.12
N GLY A 24 13.38 25.70 0.80
CA GLY A 24 12.90 27.05 1.07
C GLY A 24 11.87 27.11 2.21
N ILE A 25 11.42 25.97 2.73
CA ILE A 25 10.53 25.94 3.90
C ILE A 25 11.35 26.22 5.18
N ARG A 26 10.77 27.01 6.08
CA ARG A 26 11.35 27.33 7.39
C ARG A 26 10.56 26.61 8.46
N VAL A 27 11.17 25.62 9.10
CA VAL A 27 10.53 24.87 10.18
C VAL A 27 10.48 25.76 11.43
N GLU A 28 9.28 26.03 11.94
CA GLU A 28 9.09 26.76 13.21
C GLU A 28 9.02 25.79 14.39
N SER A 29 8.21 24.73 14.25
CA SER A 29 7.96 23.75 15.31
C SER A 29 7.61 22.37 14.75
N GLY A 30 7.73 21.34 15.59
CA GLY A 30 7.36 19.97 15.23
C GLY A 30 8.56 19.08 14.91
N LEU A 31 8.59 18.50 13.71
CA LEU A 31 9.39 17.31 13.35
C LEU A 31 8.98 16.07 14.16
N THR A 32 7.68 15.96 14.43
CA THR A 32 7.11 14.79 15.09
C THR A 32 7.07 13.64 14.10
N ALA A 33 7.78 12.56 14.40
CA ALA A 33 7.72 11.34 13.61
C ALA A 33 6.31 10.74 13.63
N LEU A 34 5.76 10.46 12.45
CA LEU A 34 4.50 9.75 12.27
C LEU A 34 4.76 8.24 12.14
N ASN A 35 3.74 7.42 12.42
CA ASN A 35 3.85 5.98 12.31
C ASN A 35 3.87 5.55 10.84
N SER A 36 5.07 5.40 10.27
CA SER A 36 5.31 4.81 8.95
C SER A 36 6.51 3.87 9.04
N TYR A 37 6.33 2.64 8.58
CA TYR A 37 7.38 1.61 8.65
C TYR A 37 8.26 1.60 7.40
N GLU A 38 7.66 1.84 6.23
CA GLU A 38 8.39 1.85 4.98
C GLU A 38 9.32 3.06 4.90
N ASN A 39 8.74 4.25 5.02
CA ASN A 39 9.40 5.54 4.87
C ASN A 39 9.51 6.25 6.22
N ARG A 40 10.39 7.26 6.32
CA ARG A 40 10.41 8.13 7.51
C ARG A 40 9.57 9.37 7.24
N VAL A 41 8.52 9.51 8.02
CA VAL A 41 7.51 10.55 7.85
C VAL A 41 7.51 11.46 9.07
N TYR A 42 7.63 12.76 8.85
CA TYR A 42 7.69 13.77 9.92
C TYR A 42 6.68 14.87 9.67
N GLN A 43 5.92 15.21 10.71
CA GLN A 43 5.00 16.34 10.68
C GLN A 43 5.63 17.58 11.34
N PHE A 44 5.44 18.75 10.73
CA PHE A 44 5.97 20.00 11.25
C PHE A 44 5.10 21.20 10.84
N SER A 45 5.35 22.37 11.43
CA SER A 45 4.77 23.65 11.00
C SER A 45 5.83 24.61 10.47
N ASP A 46 5.46 25.42 9.50
CA ASP A 46 6.27 26.57 9.08
C ASP A 46 6.04 27.80 9.97
N ASP A 47 6.76 28.89 9.69
CA ASP A 47 6.67 30.20 10.35
C ASP A 47 5.35 30.94 10.10
N GLU A 48 4.55 30.49 9.12
CA GLU A 48 3.17 30.91 8.90
C GLU A 48 2.14 30.00 9.61
N LYS A 49 2.61 29.07 10.45
CA LYS A 49 1.79 28.07 11.18
C LYS A 49 1.04 27.08 10.29
N ARG A 50 1.45 26.93 9.02
CA ARG A 50 0.91 25.89 8.12
C ARG A 50 1.56 24.55 8.44
N ARG A 51 0.76 23.48 8.45
CA ARG A 51 1.23 22.13 8.77
C ARG A 51 1.59 21.35 7.52
N TYR A 52 2.73 20.68 7.58
CA TYR A 52 3.28 19.87 6.50
C TYR A 52 3.67 18.50 6.99
N VAL A 53 3.85 17.59 6.02
CA VAL A 53 4.44 16.28 6.23
C VAL A 53 5.62 16.12 5.28
N ALA A 54 6.80 15.85 5.82
CA ALA A 54 7.97 15.44 5.05
C ALA A 54 8.05 13.91 5.02
N LYS A 55 8.10 13.32 3.82
CA LYS A 55 8.28 11.89 3.60
C LYS A 55 9.67 11.66 3.00
N PHE A 56 10.54 10.99 3.74
CA PHE A 56 11.85 10.54 3.29
C PHE A 56 11.71 9.10 2.80
N TYR A 57 11.87 8.91 1.49
CA TYR A 57 11.74 7.62 0.83
C TYR A 57 12.87 6.69 1.27
N ARG A 58 12.55 5.42 1.55
CA ARG A 58 13.56 4.42 1.88
C ARG A 58 14.54 4.25 0.71
N PRO A 59 15.85 4.44 0.92
CA PRO A 59 16.83 4.19 -0.10
C PRO A 59 16.71 2.76 -0.65
N GLN A 60 16.96 2.59 -1.95
CA GLN A 60 16.91 1.30 -2.65
C GLN A 60 15.52 0.65 -2.78
N ARG A 61 14.43 1.28 -2.30
CA ARG A 61 13.06 0.83 -2.58
C ARG A 61 12.57 1.31 -3.94
N TRP A 62 12.55 2.63 -4.14
CA TRP A 62 12.13 3.25 -5.39
C TRP A 62 13.25 4.07 -6.00
N ARG A 63 13.39 3.99 -7.33
CA ARG A 63 14.23 4.89 -8.11
C ARG A 63 13.54 6.24 -8.28
N ALA A 64 14.30 7.28 -8.59
CA ALA A 64 13.79 8.64 -8.75
C ALA A 64 12.65 8.70 -9.80
N GLU A 65 12.76 7.95 -10.90
CA GLU A 65 11.74 7.92 -11.96
C GLU A 65 10.43 7.28 -11.48
N GLN A 66 10.51 6.29 -10.59
CA GLN A 66 9.34 5.64 -9.99
C GLN A 66 8.64 6.56 -8.99
N ILE A 67 9.41 7.32 -8.20
CA ILE A 67 8.84 8.32 -7.29
C ILE A 67 8.21 9.47 -8.09
N ALA A 68 8.86 9.93 -9.17
CA ALA A 68 8.32 10.95 -10.06
C ALA A 68 6.99 10.53 -10.70
N GLU A 69 6.84 9.25 -11.05
CA GLU A 69 5.57 8.70 -11.55
C GLU A 69 4.45 8.75 -10.50
N GLU A 70 4.72 8.39 -9.24
CA GLU A 70 3.75 8.54 -8.14
C GLU A 70 3.36 10.01 -7.96
N HIS A 71 4.34 10.91 -7.97
CA HIS A 71 4.09 12.34 -7.82
C HIS A 71 3.21 12.88 -8.95
N GLN A 72 3.50 12.48 -10.19
CA GLN A 72 2.68 12.86 -11.33
C GLN A 72 1.26 12.30 -11.19
N TYR A 73 1.11 11.05 -10.76
CA TYR A 73 -0.21 10.48 -10.53
C TYR A 73 -0.99 11.20 -9.43
N ALA A 74 -0.33 11.54 -8.30
CA ALA A 74 -0.95 12.32 -7.23
C ALA A 74 -1.41 13.71 -7.70
N LEU A 75 -0.62 14.35 -8.57
CA LEU A 75 -0.96 15.63 -9.18
C LEU A 75 -2.11 15.52 -10.19
N ASP A 76 -2.12 14.47 -11.02
CA ASP A 76 -3.22 14.17 -11.94
C ASP A 76 -4.54 13.99 -11.16
N LEU A 77 -4.49 13.18 -10.10
CA LEU A 77 -5.63 12.94 -9.21
C LEU A 77 -6.15 14.23 -8.58
N LEU A 78 -5.25 15.08 -8.07
CA LEU A 78 -5.66 16.37 -7.50
C LEU A 78 -6.29 17.29 -8.57
N ALA A 79 -5.77 17.28 -9.81
CA ALA A 79 -6.32 18.05 -10.92
C ALA A 79 -7.70 17.55 -11.35
N ASP A 80 -7.95 16.25 -11.20
CA ASP A 80 -9.27 15.61 -11.41
C ASP A 80 -10.14 15.63 -10.14
N GLU A 81 -9.88 16.55 -9.21
CA GLU A 81 -10.67 16.77 -7.99
C GLU A 81 -10.81 15.54 -7.08
N VAL A 82 -9.80 14.67 -7.06
CA VAL A 82 -9.70 13.58 -6.07
C VAL A 82 -9.07 14.12 -4.78
N PRO A 83 -9.66 13.86 -3.60
CA PRO A 83 -9.15 14.32 -2.32
C PRO A 83 -7.95 13.46 -1.88
N ILE A 84 -6.77 13.81 -2.39
CA ILE A 84 -5.51 13.10 -2.10
C ILE A 84 -4.39 14.07 -1.70
N ALA A 85 -3.46 13.60 -0.88
CA ALA A 85 -2.25 14.34 -0.54
C ALA A 85 -1.25 14.32 -1.69
N ALA A 86 -1.22 15.37 -2.53
CA ALA A 86 -0.22 15.54 -3.57
C ALA A 86 1.05 16.25 -3.04
N PRO A 87 2.25 15.93 -3.57
CA PRO A 87 3.48 16.58 -3.15
C PRO A 87 3.51 18.04 -3.64
N LEU A 88 4.07 18.92 -2.80
CA LEU A 88 4.26 20.32 -3.11
C LEU A 88 5.36 20.49 -4.16
N ARG A 89 5.15 21.42 -5.10
CA ARG A 89 6.23 21.90 -5.98
C ARG A 89 7.02 22.99 -5.25
N LEU A 90 8.18 22.63 -4.73
CA LEU A 90 9.11 23.56 -4.06
C LEU A 90 10.31 23.77 -4.97
N LYS A 91 10.66 25.04 -5.22
CA LYS A 91 11.73 25.40 -6.17
C LYS A 91 11.59 24.76 -7.57
N GLY A 92 10.35 24.49 -8.00
CA GLY A 92 10.04 23.90 -9.31
C GLY A 92 9.94 22.37 -9.34
N GLU A 93 10.34 21.69 -8.27
CA GLU A 93 10.38 20.22 -8.20
C GLU A 93 9.49 19.70 -7.06
N THR A 94 9.00 18.46 -7.21
CA THR A 94 8.27 17.75 -6.15
C THR A 94 9.12 16.75 -5.37
N LEU A 95 10.18 16.27 -6.01
CA LEU A 95 11.11 15.26 -5.46
C LEU A 95 12.44 15.95 -5.22
N HIS A 96 12.94 15.86 -4.00
CA HIS A 96 14.19 16.46 -3.58
C HIS A 96 15.15 15.37 -3.11
N SER A 97 16.43 15.70 -3.04
CA SER A 97 17.46 14.80 -2.51
C SER A 97 18.35 15.55 -1.52
N HIS A 98 18.60 14.95 -0.36
CA HIS A 98 19.54 15.50 0.62
C HIS A 98 20.21 14.34 1.38
N ALA A 99 21.52 14.42 1.60
CA ALA A 99 22.32 13.41 2.31
C ALA A 99 22.10 11.94 1.87
N GLY A 100 21.83 11.71 0.57
CA GLY A 100 21.58 10.37 0.02
C GLY A 100 20.15 9.86 0.16
N PHE A 101 19.23 10.67 0.69
CA PHE A 101 17.80 10.36 0.76
C PHE A 101 17.01 11.16 -0.26
N PHE A 102 16.07 10.49 -0.94
CA PHE A 102 15.00 11.18 -1.64
C PHE A 102 13.91 11.57 -0.64
N PHE A 103 13.32 12.75 -0.82
CA PHE A 103 12.21 13.19 0.01
C PHE A 103 11.25 14.11 -0.74
N ALA A 104 10.03 14.22 -0.22
CA ALA A 104 9.00 15.13 -0.71
C ALA A 104 8.23 15.74 0.48
N VAL A 105 7.60 16.89 0.25
CA VAL A 105 6.81 17.59 1.26
C VAL A 105 5.36 17.64 0.78
N PHE A 106 4.44 17.30 1.68
CA PHE A 106 3.01 17.21 1.42
C PHE A 106 2.25 18.16 2.37
N PRO A 107 1.09 18.70 1.96
CA PRO A 107 0.20 19.36 2.90
C PRO A 107 -0.28 18.35 3.95
N SER A 108 -0.31 18.77 5.22
CA SER A 108 -0.86 17.93 6.28
C SER A 108 -2.39 17.98 6.22
N LEU A 109 -3.01 16.98 5.61
CA LEU A 109 -4.47 16.94 5.47
C LEU A 109 -5.20 16.86 6.82
N GLY A 110 -4.70 16.07 7.78
CA GLY A 110 -5.42 15.77 9.01
C GLY A 110 -6.73 15.01 8.74
N GLY A 111 -7.50 14.72 9.79
CA GLY A 111 -8.74 13.96 9.68
C GLY A 111 -8.82 12.86 10.74
N ARG A 112 -10.00 12.28 10.89
CA ARG A 112 -10.23 11.08 11.70
C ARG A 112 -9.99 9.84 10.84
N GLN A 113 -9.97 8.67 11.45
CA GLN A 113 -9.96 7.42 10.69
C GLN A 113 -11.33 7.23 10.02
N TYR A 114 -11.31 6.70 8.79
CA TYR A 114 -12.50 6.23 8.09
C TYR A 114 -13.16 5.07 8.88
N GLU A 115 -14.50 5.09 8.95
CA GLU A 115 -15.31 4.08 9.65
C GLU A 115 -15.91 3.12 8.62
N THR A 116 -15.52 1.84 8.70
CA THR A 116 -15.93 0.80 7.72
C THR A 116 -17.36 0.32 7.86
N ASP A 117 -17.99 0.57 9.02
CA ASP A 117 -19.37 0.22 9.33
C ASP A 117 -20.37 1.35 9.00
N ASN A 118 -19.88 2.45 8.43
CA ASN A 118 -20.69 3.59 8.01
C ASN A 118 -20.98 3.54 6.50
N GLU A 119 -22.20 3.18 6.14
CA GLU A 119 -22.66 3.05 4.75
C GLU A 119 -22.50 4.35 3.95
N ASP A 120 -22.82 5.52 4.55
CA ASP A 120 -22.64 6.82 3.90
C ASP A 120 -21.16 7.07 3.57
N GLN A 121 -20.25 6.78 4.51
CA GLN A 121 -18.82 6.93 4.24
C GLN A 121 -18.33 5.97 3.15
N MET A 122 -18.85 4.74 3.13
CA MET A 122 -18.53 3.73 2.11
C MET A 122 -18.97 4.19 0.72
N GLU A 123 -20.16 4.77 0.58
CA GLU A 123 -20.65 5.34 -0.67
C GLU A 123 -19.69 6.42 -1.19
N TRP A 124 -19.28 7.36 -0.33
CA TRP A 124 -18.32 8.40 -0.70
C TRP A 124 -16.96 7.84 -1.11
N VAL A 125 -16.46 6.83 -0.40
CA VAL A 125 -15.21 6.14 -0.74
C VAL A 125 -15.35 5.46 -2.11
N GLY A 126 -16.45 4.74 -2.36
CA GLY A 126 -16.73 4.10 -3.65
C GLY A 126 -16.75 5.11 -4.79
N ARG A 127 -17.48 6.22 -4.62
CA ARG A 127 -17.54 7.32 -5.58
C ARG A 127 -16.15 7.85 -5.95
N PHE A 128 -15.32 8.14 -4.95
CA PHE A 128 -13.97 8.66 -5.21
C PHE A 128 -13.00 7.60 -5.73
N LEU A 129 -13.16 6.32 -5.39
CA LEU A 129 -12.41 5.24 -6.04
C LEU A 129 -12.76 5.12 -7.53
N GLY A 130 -14.04 5.31 -7.88
CA GLY A 130 -14.47 5.41 -9.27
C GLY A 130 -13.73 6.52 -10.02
N ARG A 131 -13.56 7.69 -9.37
CA ARG A 131 -12.84 8.84 -9.92
C ARG A 131 -11.32 8.65 -9.96
N ILE A 132 -10.75 8.03 -8.93
CA ILE A 132 -9.33 7.62 -8.89
C ILE A 132 -9.04 6.72 -10.09
N HIS A 133 -9.84 5.68 -10.29
CA HIS A 133 -9.65 4.73 -11.38
C HIS A 133 -9.96 5.34 -12.76
N GLN A 134 -10.90 6.28 -12.85
CA GLN A 134 -11.11 7.06 -14.09
C GLN A 134 -9.83 7.79 -14.50
N THR A 135 -9.15 8.43 -13.53
CA THR A 135 -7.85 9.09 -13.75
C THR A 135 -6.74 8.06 -14.02
N GLY A 136 -6.75 6.96 -13.27
CA GLY A 136 -5.77 5.88 -13.37
C GLY A 136 -5.77 5.17 -14.73
N ARG A 137 -6.89 5.19 -15.46
CA ARG A 137 -7.01 4.63 -16.82
C ARG A 137 -6.46 5.53 -17.93
N LYS A 138 -6.20 6.82 -17.65
CA LYS A 138 -5.70 7.78 -18.68
C LYS A 138 -4.32 7.40 -19.22
N ALA A 139 -3.47 6.79 -18.39
CA ALA A 139 -2.14 6.30 -18.74
C ALA A 139 -1.69 5.26 -17.71
N LEU A 140 -0.74 4.40 -18.09
CA LEU A 140 -0.09 3.45 -17.17
C LEU A 140 1.23 4.02 -16.65
N PHE A 141 1.68 3.51 -15.51
CA PHE A 141 3.07 3.70 -15.11
C PHE A 141 4.02 2.95 -16.06
N SER A 142 5.14 3.58 -16.39
CA SER A 142 6.22 3.01 -17.22
C SER A 142 7.37 2.45 -16.37
N HIS A 143 7.58 2.97 -15.16
CA HIS A 143 8.67 2.56 -14.26
C HIS A 143 8.20 1.87 -13.00
N ARG A 144 7.03 2.25 -12.45
CA ARG A 144 6.42 1.53 -11.32
C ARG A 144 5.98 0.13 -11.75
N PRO A 145 6.02 -0.85 -10.82
CA PRO A 145 5.68 -2.21 -11.14
C PRO A 145 4.20 -2.36 -11.51
N ALA A 146 3.90 -3.52 -12.09
CA ALA A 146 2.55 -4.03 -12.19
C ALA A 146 2.37 -5.17 -11.19
N ILE A 147 1.17 -5.35 -10.65
CA ILE A 147 0.84 -6.49 -9.80
C ILE A 147 1.06 -7.79 -10.57
N GLY A 148 1.79 -8.73 -9.96
CA GLY A 148 2.08 -10.02 -10.57
C GLY A 148 2.76 -10.98 -9.61
N LEU A 149 2.81 -12.25 -10.01
CA LEU A 149 3.31 -13.35 -9.20
C LEU A 149 4.80 -13.24 -8.88
N ASP A 150 5.60 -12.60 -9.74
CA ASP A 150 7.04 -12.48 -9.52
C ASP A 150 7.34 -11.71 -8.23
N GLU A 151 6.84 -10.47 -8.12
CA GLU A 151 7.06 -9.60 -6.95
C GLU A 151 6.35 -10.11 -5.70
N TYR A 152 5.15 -10.69 -5.84
CA TYR A 152 4.29 -11.03 -4.70
C TYR A 152 4.38 -12.49 -4.21
N LEU A 153 4.91 -13.40 -5.02
CA LEU A 153 5.04 -14.82 -4.66
C LEU A 153 6.47 -15.32 -4.83
N HIS A 154 7.07 -15.21 -6.02
CA HIS A 154 8.33 -15.87 -6.33
C HIS A 154 9.52 -15.24 -5.59
N GLU A 155 9.69 -13.92 -5.65
CA GLU A 155 10.77 -13.25 -4.90
C GLU A 155 10.55 -13.33 -3.37
N PRO A 156 9.31 -13.18 -2.83
CA PRO A 156 9.05 -13.38 -1.40
C PRO A 156 9.39 -14.79 -0.92
N ARG A 157 9.01 -15.82 -1.68
CA ARG A 157 9.35 -17.21 -1.37
C ARG A 157 10.86 -17.39 -1.28
N GLN A 158 11.60 -16.85 -2.24
CA GLN A 158 13.07 -16.89 -2.21
C GLN A 158 13.64 -16.15 -0.98
N ALA A 159 13.11 -14.97 -0.65
CA ALA A 159 13.55 -14.23 0.53
C ALA A 159 13.31 -15.01 1.84
N LEU A 160 12.17 -15.68 1.96
CA LEU A 160 11.82 -16.49 3.13
C LEU A 160 12.70 -17.74 3.28
N GLU A 161 13.07 -18.39 2.17
CA GLU A 161 14.01 -19.51 2.18
C GLU A 161 15.38 -19.13 2.75
N HIS A 162 15.90 -17.96 2.36
CA HIS A 162 17.21 -17.48 2.80
C HIS A 162 17.17 -16.75 4.15
N SER A 163 15.98 -16.48 4.70
CA SER A 163 15.80 -15.78 5.96
C SER A 163 16.26 -16.61 7.15
N GLN A 164 16.98 -15.97 8.08
CA GLN A 164 17.32 -16.55 9.38
C GLN A 164 16.18 -16.40 10.41
N LEU A 165 15.17 -15.58 10.11
CA LEU A 165 14.01 -15.39 11.01
C LEU A 165 13.05 -16.57 10.99
N VAL A 166 13.04 -17.34 9.90
CA VAL A 166 12.23 -18.56 9.80
C VAL A 166 12.96 -19.68 10.56
N PRO A 167 12.37 -20.25 11.63
CA PRO A 167 12.99 -21.31 12.40
C PRO A 167 13.35 -22.50 11.53
N ALA A 168 14.56 -23.03 11.69
CA ALA A 168 15.10 -24.09 10.84
C ALA A 168 14.18 -25.34 10.81
N SER A 169 13.54 -25.66 11.93
CA SER A 169 12.59 -26.77 12.08
C SER A 169 11.28 -26.56 11.30
N LEU A 170 10.89 -25.32 11.04
CA LEU A 170 9.63 -24.95 10.37
C LEU A 170 9.83 -24.57 8.91
N LYS A 171 11.05 -24.21 8.50
CA LYS A 171 11.35 -23.69 7.16
C LYS A 171 10.87 -24.60 6.04
N ALA A 172 11.14 -25.90 6.12
CA ALA A 172 10.68 -26.84 5.09
C ALA A 172 9.15 -26.88 4.97
N GLY A 173 8.43 -26.89 6.10
CA GLY A 173 6.97 -26.87 6.11
C GLY A 173 6.38 -25.55 5.60
N LEU A 174 7.00 -24.43 5.94
CA LEU A 174 6.62 -23.11 5.42
C LEU A 174 6.78 -23.03 3.90
N LEU A 175 7.94 -23.42 3.37
CA LEU A 175 8.19 -23.39 1.94
C LEU A 175 7.24 -24.34 1.20
N GLN A 176 6.98 -25.53 1.73
CA GLN A 176 6.00 -26.44 1.14
C GLN A 176 4.58 -25.85 1.11
N ALA A 177 4.16 -25.15 2.17
CA ALA A 177 2.85 -24.50 2.21
C ALA A 177 2.75 -23.35 1.20
N ILE A 178 3.79 -22.52 1.08
CA ILE A 178 3.87 -21.43 0.09
C ILE A 178 3.92 -22.00 -1.33
N ASP A 179 4.69 -23.06 -1.58
CA ASP A 179 4.82 -23.68 -2.89
C ASP A 179 3.48 -24.32 -3.31
N LYS A 180 2.75 -24.96 -2.37
CA LYS A 180 1.39 -25.48 -2.63
C LYS A 180 0.41 -24.35 -2.94
N LEU A 181 0.39 -23.30 -2.12
CA LEU A 181 -0.42 -22.11 -2.34
C LEU A 181 -0.13 -21.48 -3.71
N GLY A 182 1.16 -21.36 -4.05
CA GLY A 182 1.65 -20.81 -5.31
C GLY A 182 1.21 -21.60 -6.54
N ASN A 183 1.22 -22.93 -6.47
CA ASN A 183 0.72 -23.78 -7.56
C ASN A 183 -0.78 -23.57 -7.81
N THR A 184 -1.59 -23.50 -6.75
CA THR A 184 -3.03 -23.20 -6.87
C THR A 184 -3.24 -21.78 -7.40
N LEU A 185 -2.48 -20.81 -6.87
CA LEU A 185 -2.52 -19.42 -7.30
C LEU A 185 -2.22 -19.25 -8.79
N GLN A 186 -1.21 -19.96 -9.33
CA GLN A 186 -0.88 -19.92 -10.76
C GLN A 186 -2.02 -20.41 -11.67
N GLN A 187 -2.92 -21.25 -11.17
CA GLN A 187 -4.08 -21.74 -11.93
C GLN A 187 -5.25 -20.75 -11.89
N GLN A 188 -5.40 -20.01 -10.80
CA GLN A 188 -6.50 -19.06 -10.59
C GLN A 188 -6.14 -17.63 -11.03
N TRP A 189 -4.86 -17.27 -11.02
CA TRP A 189 -4.39 -15.96 -11.44
C TRP A 189 -4.50 -15.80 -12.95
N HIS A 190 -5.08 -14.68 -13.39
CA HIS A 190 -5.11 -14.27 -14.78
C HIS A 190 -4.81 -12.79 -14.92
N THR A 191 -4.40 -12.39 -16.12
CA THR A 191 -4.15 -10.99 -16.51
C THR A 191 -5.21 -10.46 -17.48
N THR A 192 -6.31 -11.18 -17.65
CA THR A 192 -7.47 -10.79 -18.47
C THR A 192 -8.31 -9.73 -17.76
N TRP A 193 -7.71 -8.55 -17.53
CA TRP A 193 -8.33 -7.36 -16.97
C TRP A 193 -7.69 -6.13 -17.63
N GLN A 194 -8.37 -4.98 -17.60
CA GLN A 194 -7.80 -3.75 -18.14
C GLN A 194 -6.91 -3.10 -17.09
N PRO A 195 -5.58 -3.01 -17.31
CA PRO A 195 -4.69 -2.39 -16.34
C PRO A 195 -4.99 -0.90 -16.18
N LEU A 196 -4.81 -0.41 -14.96
CA LEU A 196 -4.83 1.02 -14.63
C LEU A 196 -3.80 1.33 -13.54
N ARG A 197 -3.47 2.60 -13.36
CA ARG A 197 -2.75 3.07 -12.17
C ARG A 197 -3.68 2.95 -10.95
N LEU A 198 -3.20 2.30 -9.91
CA LEU A 198 -3.91 2.05 -8.66
C LEU A 198 -3.32 2.90 -7.53
N HIS A 199 -4.08 3.09 -6.47
CA HIS A 199 -3.54 3.37 -5.15
C HIS A 199 -2.63 2.22 -4.68
N GLY A 200 -3.01 0.97 -4.98
CA GLY A 200 -2.20 -0.24 -4.79
C GLY A 200 -2.21 -0.80 -3.36
N ASP A 201 -2.57 0.03 -2.37
CA ASP A 201 -2.72 -0.32 -0.96
C ASP A 201 -3.94 0.38 -0.33
N CYS A 202 -5.07 0.41 -1.05
CA CYS A 202 -6.28 1.06 -0.53
C CYS A 202 -6.98 0.18 0.51
N HIS A 203 -6.81 0.53 1.78
CA HIS A 203 -7.48 -0.09 2.91
C HIS A 203 -7.86 0.99 3.94
N PRO A 204 -8.73 0.70 4.93
CA PRO A 204 -9.25 1.72 5.85
C PRO A 204 -8.17 2.57 6.55
N GLY A 205 -7.02 1.96 6.88
CA GLY A 205 -5.88 2.68 7.48
C GLY A 205 -5.23 3.78 6.62
N ASN A 206 -5.45 3.76 5.29
CA ASN A 206 -4.93 4.75 4.33
C ASN A 206 -6.03 5.71 3.86
N ILE A 207 -7.18 5.72 4.53
CA ILE A 207 -8.29 6.64 4.29
C ILE A 207 -8.55 7.43 5.57
N LEU A 208 -8.38 8.75 5.48
CA LEU A 208 -8.80 9.68 6.52
C LEU A 208 -10.18 10.26 6.19
N TRP A 209 -10.87 10.77 7.20
CA TRP A 209 -12.18 11.38 7.06
C TRP A 209 -12.21 12.80 7.63
N ARG A 210 -12.60 13.76 6.79
CA ARG A 210 -12.94 15.13 7.20
C ARG A 210 -13.84 15.76 6.13
N ASP A 211 -15.14 15.78 6.41
CA ASP A 211 -16.18 16.28 5.49
C ASP A 211 -16.18 15.55 4.13
N GLY A 212 -15.68 14.30 4.12
CA GLY A 212 -15.42 13.48 2.95
C GLY A 212 -14.16 12.62 3.13
N PRO A 213 -13.92 11.63 2.26
CA PRO A 213 -12.73 10.79 2.32
C PRO A 213 -11.51 11.59 1.85
N LEU A 214 -10.36 11.31 2.47
CA LEU A 214 -9.06 11.84 2.14
C LEU A 214 -8.11 10.65 1.98
N PHE A 215 -7.73 10.33 0.75
CA PHE A 215 -6.81 9.23 0.48
C PHE A 215 -5.38 9.68 0.78
N VAL A 216 -4.59 8.79 1.38
CA VAL A 216 -3.20 9.07 1.73
C VAL A 216 -2.29 7.91 1.34
N ASP A 217 -1.02 8.23 1.12
CA ASP A 217 0.07 7.29 0.86
C ASP A 217 -0.05 6.47 -0.45
N LEU A 218 0.40 7.08 -1.54
CA LEU A 218 0.56 6.41 -2.83
C LEU A 218 1.91 5.68 -2.98
N ASP A 219 2.64 5.39 -1.88
CA ASP A 219 3.95 4.71 -1.98
C ASP A 219 3.89 3.38 -2.74
N ASP A 220 2.78 2.68 -2.58
CA ASP A 220 2.50 1.38 -3.18
C ASP A 220 1.67 1.47 -4.47
N ALA A 221 1.44 2.68 -4.99
CA ALA A 221 0.80 2.88 -6.28
C ALA A 221 1.55 2.09 -7.35
N ARG A 222 0.77 1.40 -8.19
CA ARG A 222 1.28 0.45 -9.18
C ARG A 222 0.22 0.19 -10.25
N ASN A 223 0.59 -0.47 -11.34
CA ASN A 223 -0.40 -0.91 -12.32
C ASN A 223 -1.09 -2.20 -11.85
N GLY A 224 -2.39 -2.35 -12.06
CA GLY A 224 -3.09 -3.59 -11.70
C GLY A 224 -4.59 -3.58 -12.00
N PRO A 225 -5.32 -4.60 -11.54
CA PRO A 225 -6.78 -4.68 -11.64
C PRO A 225 -7.45 -3.73 -10.63
N ALA A 226 -8.59 -3.15 -10.99
CA ALA A 226 -9.33 -2.20 -10.16
C ALA A 226 -9.74 -2.80 -8.81
N VAL A 227 -10.05 -4.10 -8.77
CA VAL A 227 -10.45 -4.80 -7.54
C VAL A 227 -9.43 -4.69 -6.41
N GLN A 228 -8.14 -4.48 -6.73
CA GLN A 228 -7.07 -4.34 -5.73
C GLN A 228 -7.35 -3.21 -4.74
N ASP A 229 -7.93 -2.11 -5.18
CA ASP A 229 -8.23 -0.96 -4.33
C ASP A 229 -9.62 -1.05 -3.67
N LEU A 230 -10.37 -2.12 -3.93
CA LEU A 230 -11.74 -2.31 -3.45
C LEU A 230 -11.84 -3.39 -2.37
N TRP A 231 -11.22 -4.56 -2.59
CA TRP A 231 -11.52 -5.76 -1.79
C TRP A 231 -11.13 -5.63 -0.31
N MET A 232 -10.13 -4.80 0.03
CA MET A 232 -9.67 -4.61 1.41
C MET A 232 -10.58 -3.69 2.24
N LEU A 233 -11.57 -3.06 1.61
CA LEU A 233 -12.59 -2.26 2.30
C LEU A 233 -13.76 -3.12 2.81
N ILE A 234 -13.88 -4.33 2.26
CA ILE A 234 -14.99 -5.23 2.52
C ILE A 234 -14.67 -6.14 3.71
N SER A 235 -15.62 -6.26 4.63
CA SER A 235 -15.47 -7.01 5.88
C SER A 235 -16.80 -7.60 6.36
N GLY A 236 -16.77 -8.44 7.39
CA GLY A 236 -17.97 -9.07 7.94
C GLY A 236 -18.33 -10.41 7.30
N ASP A 237 -19.53 -10.89 7.58
CA ASP A 237 -20.07 -12.14 7.03
C ASP A 237 -20.50 -12.01 5.55
N ARG A 238 -20.90 -13.13 4.92
CA ARG A 238 -21.24 -13.13 3.49
C ARG A 238 -22.43 -12.23 3.13
N GLN A 239 -23.37 -11.97 4.04
CA GLN A 239 -24.49 -11.08 3.78
C GLN A 239 -24.05 -9.62 3.89
N GLU A 240 -23.28 -9.28 4.93
CA GLU A 240 -22.69 -7.96 5.10
C GLU A 240 -21.79 -7.59 3.92
N GLN A 241 -20.90 -8.50 3.51
CA GLN A 241 -20.01 -8.29 2.37
C GLN A 241 -20.77 -8.02 1.06
N ARG A 242 -21.90 -8.69 0.84
CA ARG A 242 -22.73 -8.46 -0.36
C ARG A 242 -23.32 -7.05 -0.37
N ILE A 243 -23.89 -6.62 0.75
CA ILE A 243 -24.43 -5.26 0.90
C ILE A 243 -23.32 -4.23 0.68
N GLN A 244 -22.15 -4.44 1.26
CA GLN A 244 -21.00 -3.55 1.09
C GLN A 244 -20.54 -3.49 -0.37
N TRP A 245 -20.46 -4.62 -1.08
CA TRP A 245 -20.13 -4.64 -2.50
C TRP A 245 -21.17 -3.91 -3.34
N ASP A 246 -22.46 -4.09 -3.06
CA ASP A 246 -23.53 -3.41 -3.79
C ASP A 246 -23.41 -1.88 -3.62
N ILE A 247 -23.28 -1.39 -2.38
CA ILE A 247 -23.10 0.05 -2.08
C ILE A 247 -21.83 0.60 -2.77
N LEU A 248 -20.70 -0.11 -2.59
CA LEU A 248 -19.41 0.34 -3.09
C LEU A 248 -19.40 0.40 -4.61
N LEU A 249 -19.92 -0.62 -5.30
CA LEU A 249 -19.92 -0.70 -6.76
C LEU A 249 -20.97 0.23 -7.40
N GLU A 250 -22.13 0.43 -6.76
CA GLU A 250 -23.11 1.41 -7.22
C GLU A 250 -22.51 2.82 -7.22
N ALA A 251 -21.86 3.23 -6.12
CA ALA A 251 -21.21 4.53 -6.02
C ALA A 251 -19.99 4.65 -6.95
N TYR A 252 -19.18 3.60 -7.05
CA TYR A 252 -18.02 3.54 -7.95
C TYR A 252 -18.41 3.75 -9.43
N SER A 253 -19.57 3.19 -9.82
CA SER A 253 -20.10 3.26 -11.19
C SER A 253 -20.51 4.67 -11.63
N GLU A 254 -20.55 5.65 -10.73
CA GLU A 254 -20.76 7.06 -11.10
C GLU A 254 -19.64 7.59 -12.01
N PHE A 255 -18.40 7.10 -11.84
CA PHE A 255 -17.22 7.58 -12.58
C PHE A 255 -16.51 6.52 -13.43
N SER A 256 -16.68 5.24 -13.10
CA SER A 256 -16.01 4.13 -13.79
C SER A 256 -16.83 2.85 -13.75
N ASP A 257 -16.90 2.11 -14.86
CA ASP A 257 -17.46 0.76 -14.84
C ASP A 257 -16.52 -0.22 -14.11
N PHE A 258 -17.10 -1.18 -13.39
CA PHE A 258 -16.37 -2.28 -12.74
C PHE A 258 -16.59 -3.60 -13.49
N ASP A 259 -15.50 -4.30 -13.81
CA ASP A 259 -15.57 -5.65 -14.37
C ASP A 259 -15.75 -6.67 -13.24
N ILE A 260 -16.97 -7.19 -13.12
CA ILE A 260 -17.36 -8.25 -12.18
C ILE A 260 -16.40 -9.46 -12.21
N ASN A 261 -15.77 -9.78 -13.35
CA ASN A 261 -14.84 -10.89 -13.42
C ASN A 261 -13.60 -10.68 -12.54
N GLU A 262 -13.25 -9.43 -12.22
CA GLU A 262 -12.16 -9.11 -11.30
C GLU A 262 -12.44 -9.58 -9.86
N LEU A 263 -13.69 -9.86 -9.47
CA LEU A 263 -13.99 -10.44 -8.15
C LEU A 263 -13.31 -11.80 -7.95
N SER A 264 -13.03 -12.53 -9.03
CA SER A 264 -12.26 -13.79 -8.97
C SER A 264 -10.80 -13.59 -8.54
N LEU A 265 -10.27 -12.37 -8.62
CA LEU A 265 -8.91 -12.03 -8.24
C LEU A 265 -8.75 -11.71 -6.75
N ILE A 266 -9.84 -11.63 -5.97
CA ILE A 266 -9.79 -11.28 -4.54
C ILE A 266 -8.93 -12.27 -3.75
N GLU A 267 -9.24 -13.57 -3.84
CA GLU A 267 -8.47 -14.61 -3.15
C GLU A 267 -7.01 -14.68 -3.67
N PRO A 268 -6.75 -14.58 -4.99
CA PRO A 268 -5.40 -14.43 -5.51
C PRO A 268 -4.60 -13.24 -4.94
N LEU A 269 -5.19 -12.05 -4.91
CA LEU A 269 -4.58 -10.83 -4.38
C LEU A 269 -4.34 -10.94 -2.87
N ARG A 270 -5.27 -11.54 -2.13
CA ARG A 270 -5.10 -11.81 -0.70
C ARG A 270 -3.93 -12.76 -0.44
N ALA A 271 -3.86 -13.88 -1.17
CA ALA A 271 -2.77 -14.85 -1.06
C ALA A 271 -1.41 -14.21 -1.37
N MET A 272 -1.34 -13.44 -2.47
CA MET A 272 -0.16 -12.64 -2.84
C MET A 272 0.26 -11.67 -1.74
N ARG A 273 -0.68 -10.91 -1.18
CA ARG A 273 -0.43 -9.95 -0.10
C ARG A 273 0.12 -10.65 1.15
N MET A 274 -0.41 -11.82 1.53
CA MET A 274 0.03 -12.57 2.70
C MET A 274 1.51 -13.00 2.59
N VAL A 275 1.90 -13.59 1.46
CA VAL A 275 3.28 -14.04 1.24
C VAL A 275 4.23 -12.84 1.13
N TYR A 276 3.85 -11.82 0.36
CA TYR A 276 4.62 -10.59 0.21
C TYR A 276 4.88 -9.89 1.55
N TYR A 277 3.87 -9.78 2.42
CA TYR A 277 3.99 -9.13 3.72
C TYR A 277 5.09 -9.76 4.58
N LEU A 278 5.18 -11.10 4.64
CA LEU A 278 6.25 -11.76 5.43
C LEU A 278 7.64 -11.42 4.88
N ALA A 279 7.80 -11.46 3.55
CA ALA A 279 9.07 -11.09 2.93
C ALA A 279 9.38 -9.60 3.09
N TRP A 280 8.37 -8.74 3.06
CA TRP A 280 8.51 -7.30 3.28
C TRP A 280 9.11 -6.99 4.65
N VAL A 281 8.63 -7.67 5.71
CA VAL A 281 9.21 -7.57 7.06
C VAL A 281 10.64 -8.13 7.10
N VAL A 282 10.85 -9.33 6.54
CA VAL A 282 12.18 -10.00 6.52
C VAL A 282 13.24 -9.12 5.85
N ARG A 283 12.93 -8.53 4.70
CA ARG A 283 13.84 -7.67 3.91
C ARG A 283 14.29 -6.43 4.70
N ARG A 284 13.51 -6.00 5.69
CA ARG A 284 13.72 -4.77 6.47
C ARG A 284 14.13 -5.02 7.91
N TRP A 285 14.36 -6.28 8.30
CA TRP A 285 14.60 -6.63 9.69
C TRP A 285 15.83 -5.95 10.34
N GLN A 286 16.81 -5.54 9.52
CA GLN A 286 17.99 -4.81 10.00
C GLN A 286 17.68 -3.36 10.41
N ASP A 287 16.53 -2.82 9.99
CA ASP A 287 16.05 -1.52 10.46
C ASP A 287 15.53 -1.67 11.90
N PRO A 288 16.08 -0.93 12.89
CA PRO A 288 15.69 -1.07 14.29
C PRO A 288 14.21 -0.83 14.61
N ALA A 289 13.44 -0.20 13.71
CA ALA A 289 12.00 -0.07 13.87
C ALA A 289 11.28 -1.42 13.70
N PHE A 290 11.77 -2.32 12.85
CA PHE A 290 11.08 -3.56 12.50
C PHE A 290 11.06 -4.57 13.65
N PRO A 291 12.17 -4.89 14.34
CA PRO A 291 12.12 -5.77 15.51
C PRO A 291 11.24 -5.26 16.65
N ARG A 292 11.11 -3.93 16.78
CA ARG A 292 10.24 -3.30 17.79
C ARG A 292 8.76 -3.38 17.42
N ALA A 293 8.44 -3.21 16.14
CA ALA A 293 7.07 -3.23 15.65
C ALA A 293 6.53 -4.64 15.39
N PHE A 294 7.41 -5.58 15.03
CA PHE A 294 7.07 -6.96 14.67
C PHE A 294 7.84 -7.98 15.53
N PRO A 295 7.82 -7.87 16.88
CA PRO A 295 8.64 -8.74 17.75
C PRO A 295 8.30 -10.23 17.59
N TRP A 296 7.05 -10.56 17.23
CA TRP A 296 6.59 -11.94 17.03
C TRP A 296 7.24 -12.65 15.83
N MET A 297 7.94 -11.95 14.94
CA MET A 297 8.65 -12.59 13.81
C MET A 297 9.75 -13.55 14.25
N THR A 298 10.21 -13.46 15.49
CA THR A 298 11.18 -14.38 16.08
C THR A 298 10.55 -15.58 16.78
N ASP A 299 9.21 -15.64 16.86
CA ASP A 299 8.49 -16.67 17.61
C ASP A 299 8.12 -17.86 16.71
N ASP A 300 8.45 -19.08 17.12
CA ASP A 300 8.08 -20.31 16.41
C ASP A 300 6.57 -20.43 16.19
N ASP A 301 5.76 -20.05 17.18
CA ASP A 301 4.30 -20.13 17.11
C ASP A 301 3.70 -19.18 16.08
N PHE A 302 4.34 -18.04 15.83
CA PHE A 302 3.95 -17.15 14.73
C PHE A 302 4.10 -17.88 13.39
N TRP A 303 5.26 -18.50 13.14
CA TRP A 303 5.51 -19.22 11.88
C TRP A 303 4.62 -20.45 11.72
N ARG A 304 4.34 -21.19 12.80
CA ARG A 304 3.35 -22.30 12.77
C ARG A 304 1.98 -21.81 12.32
N ARG A 305 1.53 -20.66 12.84
CA ARG A 305 0.26 -20.04 12.42
C ARG A 305 0.29 -19.63 10.95
N GLN A 306 1.40 -19.04 10.45
CA GLN A 306 1.51 -18.69 9.04
C GLN A 306 1.38 -19.91 8.11
N ILE A 307 1.97 -21.05 8.48
CA ILE A 307 1.81 -22.32 7.73
C ILE A 307 0.34 -22.73 7.65
N SER A 308 -0.37 -22.69 8.77
CA SER A 308 -1.80 -23.00 8.82
C SER A 308 -2.61 -22.03 7.96
N LEU A 309 -2.34 -20.73 8.05
CA LEU A 309 -3.01 -19.69 7.27
C LEU A 309 -2.79 -19.89 5.75
N PHE A 310 -1.58 -20.23 5.30
CA PHE A 310 -1.36 -20.52 3.88
C PHE A 310 -2.10 -21.77 3.41
N THR A 311 -2.21 -22.79 4.27
CA THR A 311 -2.97 -24.00 3.97
C THR A 311 -4.47 -23.73 3.90
N GLU A 312 -4.99 -22.83 4.74
CA GLU A 312 -6.39 -22.40 4.71
C GLU A 312 -6.68 -21.53 3.48
N GLN A 313 -5.80 -20.57 3.19
CA GLN A 313 -5.93 -19.70 2.01
C GLN A 313 -5.89 -20.49 0.70
N GLU A 314 -5.12 -21.58 0.64
CA GLU A 314 -5.10 -22.48 -0.53
C GLU A 314 -6.44 -23.20 -0.75
N LYS A 315 -7.20 -23.48 0.32
CA LYS A 315 -8.56 -24.03 0.20
C LYS A 315 -9.54 -22.97 -0.29
N LEU A 316 -9.45 -21.75 0.26
CA LEU A 316 -10.29 -20.63 -0.16
C LEU A 316 -10.10 -20.29 -1.64
N LEU A 317 -8.87 -20.37 -2.16
CA LEU A 317 -8.58 -20.22 -3.58
C LEU A 317 -9.26 -21.25 -4.50
N GLN A 318 -9.68 -22.40 -3.95
CA GLN A 318 -10.40 -23.45 -4.69
C GLN A 318 -11.91 -23.30 -4.58
N GLU A 319 -12.41 -22.44 -3.68
CA GLU A 319 -13.83 -22.12 -3.61
C GLU A 319 -14.25 -21.26 -4.82
N PRO A 320 -15.51 -21.35 -5.26
CA PRO A 320 -16.00 -20.48 -6.31
C PRO A 320 -15.88 -19.01 -5.89
N PRO A 321 -15.53 -18.10 -6.83
CA PRO A 321 -15.48 -16.67 -6.55
C PRO A 321 -16.77 -16.13 -5.94
N LEU A 322 -16.64 -15.00 -5.24
CA LEU A 322 -17.81 -14.27 -4.74
C LEU A 322 -18.76 -13.95 -5.90
N GLN A 323 -20.04 -14.29 -5.71
CA GLN A 323 -21.12 -13.96 -6.63
C GLN A 323 -22.06 -12.94 -5.97
N LEU A 324 -22.30 -11.84 -6.67
CA LEU A 324 -23.19 -10.77 -6.22
C LEU A 324 -24.67 -11.16 -6.39
N THR A 325 -25.01 -12.00 -7.37
CA THR A 325 -26.36 -12.54 -7.54
C THR A 325 -26.58 -13.85 -6.75
N PRO A 326 -27.72 -14.03 -6.06
CA PRO A 326 -28.06 -15.31 -5.43
C PRO A 326 -28.18 -16.43 -6.47
N GLN A 327 -27.54 -17.58 -6.23
CA GLN A 327 -27.93 -18.83 -6.90
C GLN A 327 -29.22 -19.31 -6.25
N TYR A 328 -30.33 -19.30 -7.00
CA TYR A 328 -31.61 -19.87 -6.58
C TYR A 328 -31.67 -21.37 -6.87
#